data_AF-A0A1C6IPS8-F1
#
_entry.id   AF-A0A1C6IPS8-F1
#
_cell.length_a   1.000
_cell.length_b   1.000
_cell.length_c   1.000
_cell.angle_alpha   90.00
_cell.angle_beta   90.00
_cell.angle_gamma   90.00
#
_symmetry.space_group_name_H-M   'P 1'
#
loop_
_entity.id
_entity.type
_entity.pdbx_description
1 polymer ?
#
loop_
_entity_poly.entity_id
_entity_poly.type
_entity_poly.pdbx_seq_one_letter_code
_entity_poly.pdbx_strand_id
1 'polypeptide(L)'
;MLFFQINKKAGISNVDRLADCISTAFLYTPAKGGTVGDPKLELEVLTLNINEGHNKELMEQCQTLKEYAQYVNLVRKYTKDFELNEAVELAVNECIHDNILSDFLRANKAEVISMSIFEYDKELEERKLRKAEYEAGVADGIKTATENIKREDALSLVDLGLSVEQIATALKIDLKTIQKWIEQNPQS
;
A
#
# COMPACT_ATOMS: atom_id res chain seq x y z
N MET A 1 -0.76 -10.99 -11.41
CA MET A 1 -1.40 -9.65 -11.43
C MET A 1 -0.82 -8.97 -12.64
N LEU A 2 -1.58 -8.94 -13.72
CA LEU A 2 -1.13 -8.52 -15.04
C LEU A 2 -1.77 -7.17 -15.35
N PHE A 3 -0.96 -6.20 -15.74
CA PHE A 3 -1.28 -4.92 -16.36
C PHE A 3 -2.74 -4.71 -16.81
N PHE A 4 -3.47 -3.92 -16.02
CA PHE A 4 -4.42 -2.93 -16.51
C PHE A 4 -4.70 -1.95 -15.36
N GLN A 5 -3.98 -0.83 -15.33
CA GLN A 5 -4.40 0.32 -14.54
C GLN A 5 -4.15 1.59 -15.34
N ILE A 6 -5.28 2.11 -15.81
CA ILE A 6 -5.46 3.39 -16.47
C ILE A 6 -4.78 4.48 -15.64
N ASN A 7 -3.90 5.25 -16.29
CA ASN A 7 -3.36 6.54 -15.92
C ASN A 7 -4.02 7.19 -14.68
N LYS A 8 -3.33 7.15 -13.53
CA LYS A 8 -3.60 8.05 -12.40
C LYS A 8 -2.45 9.05 -12.30
N LYS A 9 -2.50 10.07 -13.15
CA LYS A 9 -1.66 11.26 -12.99
C LYS A 9 -2.25 12.17 -11.92
N ALA A 10 -1.32 12.79 -11.19
CA ALA A 10 -1.46 13.95 -10.30
C ALA A 10 -1.81 13.65 -8.83
N GLY A 11 -0.81 13.88 -7.97
CA GLY A 11 -1.04 14.22 -6.58
C GLY A 11 -1.85 15.50 -6.49
N ILE A 12 -3.11 15.38 -6.09
CA ILE A 12 -3.93 16.46 -5.53
C ILE A 12 -4.78 15.82 -4.44
N SER A 13 -4.63 16.35 -3.23
CA SER A 13 -5.44 16.09 -2.05
C SER A 13 -6.91 16.44 -2.32
N ASN A 14 -7.74 15.46 -2.68
CA ASN A 14 -9.21 15.52 -2.61
C ASN A 14 -9.77 14.15 -3.02
N VAL A 15 -9.71 13.16 -2.12
CA VAL A 15 -10.08 11.77 -2.41
C VAL A 15 -11.61 11.57 -2.42
N ASP A 16 -12.42 12.53 -1.99
CA ASP A 16 -13.87 12.32 -1.78
C ASP A 16 -14.82 12.89 -2.84
N ARG A 17 -14.33 13.40 -3.99
CA ARG A 17 -15.22 14.08 -4.95
C ARG A 17 -15.10 13.69 -6.42
N LEU A 18 -14.37 12.63 -6.75
CA LEU A 18 -14.22 12.17 -8.14
C LEU A 18 -14.79 10.77 -8.40
N ALA A 19 -15.81 10.36 -7.65
CA ALA A 19 -16.61 9.19 -7.98
C ALA A 19 -17.78 9.50 -8.95
N ASP A 20 -18.05 10.78 -9.26
CA ASP A 20 -19.38 11.16 -9.74
C ASP A 20 -19.57 11.45 -11.24
N CYS A 21 -18.55 11.51 -12.11
CA CYS A 21 -18.80 12.12 -13.43
C CYS A 21 -18.11 11.52 -14.67
N ILE A 22 -17.95 10.19 -14.83
CA ILE A 22 -17.70 9.62 -16.19
C ILE A 22 -18.50 8.32 -16.50
N SER A 23 -19.55 7.96 -15.76
CA SER A 23 -20.48 6.91 -16.23
C SER A 23 -21.90 7.04 -15.70
N THR A 24 -22.43 8.26 -15.67
CA THR A 24 -23.84 8.50 -15.33
C THR A 24 -24.71 8.36 -16.58
N ALA A 25 -24.98 7.12 -16.98
CA ALA A 25 -26.10 6.79 -17.87
C ALA A 25 -26.55 5.33 -17.73
N PHE A 26 -26.68 4.82 -16.50
CA PHE A 26 -27.61 3.71 -16.25
C PHE A 26 -28.86 4.29 -15.59
N LEU A 27 -29.97 4.33 -16.35
CA LEU A 27 -31.29 4.57 -15.79
C LEU A 27 -31.66 3.39 -14.89
N TYR A 28 -31.29 3.50 -13.63
CA TYR A 28 -31.76 2.61 -12.59
C TYR A 28 -33.28 2.79 -12.44
N THR A 29 -34.05 1.82 -12.92
CA THR A 29 -35.45 1.64 -12.48
C THR A 29 -35.47 0.48 -11.52
N PRO A 30 -35.71 0.69 -10.20
CA PRO A 30 -35.95 -0.42 -9.30
C PRO A 30 -37.19 -1.18 -9.79
N ALA A 31 -37.05 -2.48 -10.07
CA ALA A 31 -38.19 -3.37 -9.99
C ALA A 31 -38.78 -3.21 -8.57
N LYS A 32 -40.11 -3.04 -8.48
CA LYS A 32 -40.81 -2.77 -7.22
C LYS A 32 -40.37 -3.77 -6.13
N GLY A 33 -39.54 -3.33 -5.18
CA GLY A 33 -39.23 -4.08 -3.94
C GLY A 33 -37.77 -4.36 -3.59
N GLY A 34 -36.77 -3.98 -4.40
CA GLY A 34 -35.35 -4.26 -4.06
C GLY A 34 -34.80 -3.35 -2.95
N THR A 35 -34.19 -3.93 -1.91
CA THR A 35 -33.52 -3.19 -0.82
C THR A 35 -32.08 -2.85 -1.18
N VAL A 36 -31.53 -1.79 -0.57
CA VAL A 36 -30.13 -1.38 -0.77
C VAL A 36 -29.23 -2.37 -0.02
N GLY A 37 -28.69 -3.36 -0.74
CA GLY A 37 -27.81 -4.38 -0.14
C GLY A 37 -27.80 -5.71 -0.89
N ASP A 38 -28.84 -5.99 -1.68
CA ASP A 38 -28.88 -7.22 -2.47
C ASP A 38 -27.93 -7.12 -3.67
N PRO A 39 -27.00 -8.08 -3.86
CA PRO A 39 -26.20 -8.14 -5.07
C PRO A 39 -27.14 -8.37 -6.25
N LYS A 40 -27.24 -7.37 -7.13
CA LYS A 40 -28.13 -7.44 -8.32
C LYS A 40 -27.54 -8.28 -9.46
N LEU A 41 -26.33 -8.81 -9.24
CA LEU A 41 -25.59 -9.66 -10.15
C LEU A 41 -24.69 -10.58 -9.33
N GLU A 42 -24.94 -11.88 -9.42
CA GLU A 42 -24.01 -12.92 -8.97
C GLU A 42 -23.33 -13.51 -10.21
N LEU A 43 -22.01 -13.63 -10.17
CA LEU A 43 -21.18 -14.12 -11.28
C LEU A 43 -20.25 -15.21 -10.77
N GLU A 44 -20.25 -16.33 -11.46
CA GLU A 44 -19.20 -17.34 -11.36
C GLU A 44 -18.17 -17.07 -12.46
N VAL A 45 -16.90 -16.92 -12.08
CA VAL A 45 -15.81 -16.64 -13.02
C VAL A 45 -14.71 -17.70 -12.93
N LEU A 46 -14.23 -18.15 -14.09
CA LEU A 46 -13.05 -18.99 -14.17
C LEU A 46 -11.81 -18.12 -14.35
N THR A 47 -10.85 -18.26 -13.44
CA THR A 47 -9.55 -17.58 -13.54
C THR A 47 -8.49 -18.53 -14.07
N LEU A 48 -7.86 -18.16 -15.19
CA LEU A 48 -6.82 -18.96 -15.84
C LEU A 48 -5.42 -18.36 -15.63
N ASN A 49 -4.44 -19.23 -15.39
CA ASN A 49 -3.03 -18.84 -15.27
C ASN A 49 -2.36 -18.68 -16.64
N ILE A 50 -2.10 -17.44 -17.04
CA ILE A 50 -1.47 -17.14 -18.34
C ILE A 50 0.05 -16.97 -18.27
N ASN A 51 0.71 -17.41 -17.19
CA ASN A 51 2.16 -17.40 -17.13
C ASN A 51 2.76 -18.40 -18.14
N GLU A 52 4.00 -18.15 -18.57
CA GLU A 52 4.70 -19.03 -19.52
C GLU A 52 4.72 -20.48 -18.99
N GLY A 53 4.40 -21.44 -19.85
CA GLY A 53 4.32 -22.86 -19.52
C GLY A 53 2.97 -23.35 -18.98
N HIS A 54 2.02 -22.44 -18.71
CA HIS A 54 0.66 -22.77 -18.27
C HIS A 54 -0.39 -22.60 -19.38
N ASN A 55 -1.57 -23.23 -19.20
CA ASN A 55 -2.70 -23.18 -20.14
C ASN A 55 -2.28 -23.35 -21.60
N LYS A 56 -1.57 -24.45 -21.90
CA LYS A 56 -0.94 -24.71 -23.21
C LYS A 56 -1.93 -24.59 -24.38
N GLU A 57 -3.13 -25.13 -24.23
CA GLU A 57 -4.18 -25.06 -25.26
C GLU A 57 -4.57 -23.60 -25.56
N LEU A 58 -4.75 -22.76 -24.54
CA LEU A 58 -5.03 -21.32 -24.71
C LEU A 58 -3.86 -20.60 -25.40
N MET A 59 -2.62 -20.95 -25.03
CA MET A 59 -1.41 -20.36 -25.61
C MET A 59 -1.19 -20.76 -27.06
N GLU A 60 -1.58 -21.99 -27.43
CA GLU A 60 -1.55 -22.48 -28.82
C GLU A 60 -2.62 -21.79 -29.68
N GLN A 61 -3.77 -21.45 -29.09
CA GLN A 61 -4.84 -20.72 -29.77
C GLN A 61 -4.56 -19.22 -29.94
N CYS A 62 -3.71 -18.62 -29.09
CA CYS A 62 -3.43 -17.19 -29.11
C CYS A 62 -1.92 -16.89 -29.04
N GLN A 63 -1.31 -16.70 -30.21
CA GLN A 63 0.12 -16.42 -30.34
C GLN A 63 0.54 -15.13 -29.61
N THR A 64 -0.25 -14.05 -29.71
CA THR A 64 0.05 -12.78 -29.01
C THR A 64 0.05 -12.94 -27.50
N LEU A 65 -0.89 -13.72 -26.93
CA LEU A 65 -0.93 -13.98 -25.49
C LEU A 65 0.26 -14.82 -25.03
N LYS A 66 0.66 -15.80 -25.85
CA LYS A 66 1.87 -16.61 -25.61
C LYS A 66 3.13 -15.74 -25.61
N GLU A 67 3.31 -14.91 -26.64
CA GLU A 67 4.45 -13.99 -26.73
C GLU A 67 4.47 -12.99 -25.57
N TYR A 68 3.29 -12.50 -25.17
CA TYR A 68 3.16 -11.68 -23.96
C TYR A 68 3.62 -12.42 -22.71
N ALA A 69 3.20 -13.68 -22.51
CA ALA A 69 3.62 -14.48 -21.37
C ALA A 69 5.14 -14.69 -21.34
N GLN A 70 5.77 -14.87 -22.51
CA GLN A 70 7.22 -14.95 -22.68
C GLN A 70 7.92 -13.64 -22.30
N TYR A 71 7.43 -12.50 -22.81
CA TYR A 71 7.95 -11.17 -22.45
C TYR A 71 7.91 -10.94 -20.93
N VAL A 72 6.77 -11.22 -20.28
CA VAL A 72 6.65 -11.05 -18.83
C VAL A 72 7.59 -11.98 -18.07
N ASN A 73 7.77 -13.22 -18.52
CA ASN A 73 8.74 -14.12 -17.90
C ASN A 73 10.17 -13.59 -18.03
N LEU A 74 10.51 -13.00 -19.18
CA LEU A 74 11.82 -12.42 -19.42
C LEU A 74 12.09 -11.20 -18.53
N VAL A 75 11.12 -10.30 -18.38
CA VAL A 75 11.22 -9.18 -17.43
C VAL A 75 11.46 -9.72 -16.01
N ARG A 76 10.69 -10.71 -15.55
CA ARG A 76 10.87 -11.34 -14.23
C ARG A 76 12.22 -12.04 -14.04
N LYS A 77 12.82 -12.52 -15.13
CA LYS A 77 14.16 -13.12 -15.10
C LYS A 77 15.19 -12.02 -14.87
N TYR A 78 15.11 -10.92 -15.62
CA TYR A 78 16.07 -9.82 -15.50
C TYR A 78 15.93 -9.02 -14.20
N THR A 79 14.73 -8.88 -13.64
CA THR A 79 14.54 -8.18 -12.35
C THR A 79 15.16 -8.89 -11.15
N LYS A 80 15.66 -10.13 -11.32
CA LYS A 80 16.44 -10.81 -10.28
C LYS A 80 17.86 -10.27 -10.15
N ASP A 81 18.42 -9.81 -11.26
CA ASP A 81 19.82 -9.41 -11.38
C ASP A 81 19.98 -7.90 -11.62
N PHE A 82 18.95 -7.22 -12.12
CA PHE A 82 18.97 -5.82 -12.52
C PHE A 82 17.80 -5.02 -11.94
N GLU A 83 17.96 -3.70 -11.84
CA GLU A 83 16.89 -2.77 -11.50
C GLU A 83 15.77 -2.81 -12.55
N LEU A 84 14.53 -2.52 -12.16
CA LEU A 84 13.34 -2.67 -13.02
C LEU A 84 13.49 -2.01 -14.39
N ASN A 85 14.04 -0.79 -14.45
CA ASN A 85 14.22 -0.05 -15.70
C ASN A 85 15.16 -0.77 -16.66
N GLU A 86 16.30 -1.23 -16.14
CA GLU A 86 17.32 -1.94 -16.92
C GLU A 86 16.80 -3.32 -17.33
N ALA A 87 16.12 -4.02 -16.42
CA ALA A 87 15.49 -5.31 -16.70
C ALA A 87 14.44 -5.23 -17.82
N VAL A 88 13.59 -4.20 -17.80
CA VAL A 88 12.59 -3.97 -18.84
C VAL A 88 13.26 -3.62 -20.16
N GLU A 89 14.28 -2.76 -20.15
CA GLU A 89 15.00 -2.41 -21.39
C GLU A 89 15.69 -3.62 -22.03
N LEU A 90 16.37 -4.45 -21.23
CA LEU A 90 16.99 -5.70 -21.67
C LEU A 90 15.93 -6.67 -22.23
N ALA A 91 14.83 -6.87 -21.50
CA ALA A 91 13.74 -7.74 -21.94
C ALA A 91 13.12 -7.27 -23.27
N VAL A 92 12.88 -5.97 -23.42
CA VAL A 92 12.34 -5.41 -24.67
C VAL A 92 13.31 -5.65 -25.84
N ASN A 93 14.60 -5.42 -25.63
CA ASN A 93 15.61 -5.61 -26.67
C ASN A 93 15.71 -7.08 -27.11
N GLU A 94 15.73 -8.02 -26.17
CA GLU A 94 15.77 -9.45 -26.46
C GLU A 94 14.46 -9.93 -27.11
N CYS A 95 13.30 -9.48 -26.65
CA CYS A 95 12.03 -9.82 -27.30
C CYS A 95 11.96 -9.32 -28.75
N ILE A 96 12.47 -8.11 -29.04
CA ILE A 96 12.55 -7.59 -30.41
C ILE A 96 13.51 -8.44 -31.28
N HIS A 97 14.61 -8.91 -30.70
CA HIS A 97 15.58 -9.78 -31.37
C HIS A 97 14.99 -11.17 -31.67
N ASP A 98 14.30 -11.77 -30.70
CA ASP A 98 13.73 -13.12 -30.77
C ASP A 98 12.36 -13.16 -31.46
N ASN A 99 11.93 -12.04 -32.02
CA ASN A 99 10.65 -11.87 -32.72
C ASN A 99 9.41 -12.14 -31.83
N ILE A 100 9.50 -11.81 -30.55
CA ILE A 100 8.43 -11.91 -29.55
C ILE A 100 7.80 -10.53 -29.38
N LEU A 101 6.52 -10.35 -29.72
CA LEU A 101 5.85 -9.03 -29.71
C LEU A 101 6.63 -7.93 -30.47
N SER A 102 7.49 -8.30 -31.41
CA SER A 102 8.51 -7.40 -31.98
C SER A 102 7.92 -6.14 -32.61
N ASP A 103 6.86 -6.29 -33.41
CA ASP A 103 6.18 -5.15 -34.04
C ASP A 103 5.57 -4.19 -33.01
N PHE A 104 4.92 -4.75 -31.98
CA PHE A 104 4.33 -3.98 -30.90
C PHE A 104 5.38 -3.26 -30.07
N LEU A 105 6.45 -3.95 -29.69
CA LEU A 105 7.53 -3.41 -28.86
C LEU A 105 8.35 -2.37 -29.63
N ARG A 106 8.59 -2.55 -30.94
CA ARG A 106 9.25 -1.53 -31.78
C ARG A 106 8.42 -0.25 -31.86
N ALA A 107 7.11 -0.37 -32.05
CA ALA A 107 6.22 0.78 -32.16
C ALA A 107 6.04 1.53 -30.83
N ASN A 108 6.01 0.80 -29.70
CA ASN A 108 5.63 1.34 -28.40
C ASN A 108 6.76 1.30 -27.36
N LYS A 109 8.03 1.14 -27.77
CA LYS A 109 9.17 0.93 -26.87
C LYS A 109 9.23 1.94 -25.72
N ALA A 110 9.14 3.22 -26.05
CA ALA A 110 9.22 4.30 -25.07
C ALA A 110 8.05 4.27 -24.07
N GLU A 111 6.85 3.91 -24.53
CA GLU A 111 5.66 3.79 -23.68
C GLU A 111 5.75 2.57 -22.76
N VAL A 112 6.20 1.42 -23.28
CA VAL A 112 6.36 0.18 -22.50
C VAL A 112 7.40 0.37 -21.39
N ILE A 113 8.54 0.99 -21.72
CA ILE A 113 9.56 1.31 -20.71
C ILE A 113 8.96 2.27 -19.68
N SER A 114 8.38 3.38 -20.12
CA SER A 114 7.80 4.41 -19.24
C SER A 114 6.71 3.86 -18.32
N MET A 115 5.76 3.08 -18.84
CA MET A 115 4.64 2.54 -18.08
C MET A 115 5.09 1.47 -17.07
N SER A 116 6.16 0.72 -17.38
CA SER A 116 6.70 -0.28 -16.45
C SER A 116 7.35 0.34 -15.21
N ILE A 117 7.82 1.60 -15.28
CA ILE A 117 8.36 2.35 -14.13
C ILE A 117 7.26 2.71 -13.12
N PHE A 118 6.03 2.88 -13.60
CA PHE A 118 4.90 3.30 -12.77
C PHE A 118 4.14 2.14 -12.15
N GLU A 119 4.65 0.90 -12.24
CA GLU A 119 4.00 -0.24 -11.57
C GLU A 119 4.01 -0.06 -10.05
N TYR A 120 2.80 -0.11 -9.50
CA TYR A 120 2.53 -0.05 -8.08
C TYR A 120 2.95 -1.36 -7.39
N ASP A 121 4.06 -1.34 -6.67
CA ASP A 121 4.49 -2.46 -5.81
C ASP A 121 3.76 -2.38 -4.45
N LYS A 122 2.57 -3.00 -4.42
CA LYS A 122 1.72 -3.12 -3.23
C LYS A 122 2.47 -3.71 -2.04
N GLU A 123 3.34 -4.69 -2.27
CA GLU A 123 4.04 -5.39 -1.20
C GLU A 123 5.12 -4.52 -0.57
N LEU A 124 5.85 -3.76 -1.39
CA LEU A 124 6.81 -2.77 -0.91
C LEU A 124 6.12 -1.68 -0.08
N GLU A 125 4.94 -1.23 -0.51
CA GLU A 125 4.18 -0.23 0.26
C GLU A 125 3.65 -0.81 1.58
N GLU A 126 3.10 -2.03 1.58
CA GLU A 126 2.68 -2.73 2.80
C GLU A 126 3.85 -2.96 3.78
N ARG A 127 5.05 -3.25 3.28
CA ARG A 127 6.26 -3.34 4.12
C ARG A 127 6.65 -2.00 4.73
N LYS A 128 6.56 -0.91 3.97
CA LYS A 128 6.83 0.45 4.46
C LYS A 128 5.84 0.85 5.53
N LEU A 129 4.55 0.56 5.32
CA LEU A 129 3.49 0.84 6.29
C LEU A 129 3.72 0.07 7.59
N ARG A 130 3.98 -1.24 7.53
CA ARG A 130 4.28 -2.05 8.72
C ARG A 130 5.51 -1.57 9.49
N LYS A 131 6.56 -1.13 8.78
CA LYS A 131 7.76 -0.58 9.41
C LYS A 131 7.47 0.72 10.13
N ALA A 132 6.71 1.63 9.51
CA ALA A 132 6.30 2.88 10.12
C ALA A 132 5.40 2.66 11.34
N GLU A 133 4.45 1.71 11.26
CA GLU A 133 3.60 1.33 12.38
C GLU A 133 4.41 0.74 13.56
N TYR A 134 5.39 -0.12 13.26
CA TYR A 134 6.28 -0.67 14.28
C TYR A 134 7.13 0.42 14.93
N GLU A 135 7.73 1.33 14.15
CA GLU A 135 8.54 2.43 14.66
C GLU A 135 7.70 3.41 15.51
N ALA A 136 6.47 3.71 15.09
CA ALA A 136 5.52 4.50 15.87
C ALA A 136 5.14 3.80 17.18
N GLY A 137 4.87 2.49 17.14
CA GLY A 137 4.54 1.70 18.33
C GLY A 137 5.70 1.61 19.33
N VAL A 138 6.94 1.47 18.87
CA VAL A 138 8.13 1.50 19.73
C VAL A 138 8.31 2.88 20.36
N ALA A 139 8.15 3.95 19.57
CA ALA A 139 8.27 5.32 20.08
C ALA A 139 7.18 5.64 21.13
N ASP A 140 5.95 5.19 20.91
CA ASP A 140 4.85 5.34 21.86
C ASP A 140 5.10 4.54 23.14
N GLY A 141 5.51 3.27 23.02
CA GLY A 141 5.85 2.43 24.17
C GLY A 141 6.97 3.01 25.04
N ILE A 142 8.03 3.57 24.42
CA ILE A 142 9.11 4.24 25.17
C ILE A 142 8.58 5.48 25.89
N LYS A 143 7.75 6.30 25.21
CA LYS A 143 7.15 7.49 25.84
C LYS A 143 6.27 7.10 27.03
N THR A 144 5.35 6.17 26.85
CA THR A 144 4.48 5.67 27.92
C THR A 144 5.29 5.10 29.09
N ALA A 145 6.35 4.32 28.83
CA ALA A 145 7.22 3.81 29.89
C ALA A 145 7.92 4.94 30.65
N THR A 146 8.47 5.94 29.94
CA THR A 146 9.12 7.09 30.60
C THR A 146 8.15 7.97 31.39
N GLU A 147 6.91 8.12 30.92
CA GLU A 147 5.86 8.84 31.64
C GLU A 147 5.41 8.08 32.89
N ASN A 148 5.26 6.75 32.81
CA ASN A 148 4.91 5.91 33.96
C ASN A 148 6.00 5.94 35.03
N ILE A 149 7.28 5.82 34.66
CA ILE A 149 8.40 5.91 35.61
C ILE A 149 8.39 7.28 36.30
N LYS A 150 8.26 8.36 35.53
CA LYS A 150 8.18 9.73 36.08
C LYS A 150 6.98 9.92 37.00
N ARG A 151 5.85 9.29 36.69
CA ARG A 151 4.65 9.30 37.52
C ARG A 151 4.88 8.57 38.84
N GLU A 152 5.46 7.36 38.81
CA GLU A 152 5.78 6.58 40.00
C GLU A 152 6.80 7.30 40.90
N ASP A 153 7.84 7.89 40.31
CA ASP A 153 8.82 8.71 41.03
C ASP A 153 8.16 9.94 41.66
N ALA A 154 7.27 10.63 40.92
CA ALA A 154 6.55 11.79 41.44
C ALA A 154 5.65 11.41 42.63
N LEU A 155 4.91 10.31 42.54
CA LEU A 155 4.06 9.82 43.63
C LEU A 155 4.88 9.42 44.86
N SER A 156 6.01 8.72 44.66
CA SER A 156 6.92 8.34 45.75
C SER A 156 7.52 9.57 46.47
N LEU A 157 7.81 10.66 45.74
CA LEU A 157 8.30 11.91 46.31
C LEU A 157 7.22 12.68 47.07
N VAL A 158 5.96 12.59 46.65
CA VAL A 158 4.81 13.13 47.41
C VAL A 158 4.65 12.38 48.74
N ASP A 159 4.78 11.05 48.72
CA ASP A 159 4.69 10.22 49.94
C ASP A 159 5.82 10.54 50.94
N LEU A 160 6.97 11.00 50.46
CA LEU A 160 8.09 11.49 51.27
C LEU A 160 7.89 12.92 51.80
N GLY A 161 6.76 13.57 51.48
CA GLY A 161 6.38 14.89 51.99
C GLY A 161 7.00 16.08 51.25
N LEU A 162 7.51 15.89 50.02
CA LEU A 162 8.00 17.01 49.20
C LEU A 162 6.86 17.83 48.61
N SER A 163 7.07 19.13 48.44
CA SER A 163 6.09 20.02 47.82
C SER A 163 6.00 19.81 46.30
N VAL A 164 4.84 20.07 45.71
CA VAL A 164 4.58 19.91 44.28
C VAL A 164 5.54 20.76 43.44
N GLU A 165 5.96 21.92 43.95
CA GLU A 165 6.93 22.81 43.31
C GLU A 165 8.36 22.23 43.30
N GLN A 166 8.76 21.54 44.37
CA GLN A 166 10.05 20.87 44.45
C GLN A 166 10.12 19.67 43.51
N ILE A 167 9.04 18.90 43.41
CA ILE A 167 8.93 17.73 42.53
C ILE A 167 8.92 18.16 41.06
N ALA A 168 8.16 19.21 40.71
CA ALA A 168 8.14 19.78 39.36
C ALA A 168 9.54 20.24 38.91
N THR A 169 10.28 20.88 39.82
CA THR A 169 11.65 21.33 39.57
C THR A 169 12.61 20.15 39.42
N ALA A 170 12.50 19.13 40.28
CA ALA A 170 13.39 17.96 40.27
C ALA A 170 13.20 17.07 39.03
N LEU A 171 11.95 16.82 38.62
CA LEU A 171 11.62 15.95 37.48
C LEU A 171 11.52 16.70 36.16
N LYS A 172 11.58 18.05 36.19
CA LYS A 172 11.37 18.94 35.04
C LYS A 172 10.04 18.68 34.33
N ILE A 173 8.98 18.53 35.12
CA ILE A 173 7.61 18.29 34.65
C ILE A 173 6.77 19.50 35.06
N ASP A 174 5.77 19.85 34.27
CA ASP A 174 4.89 20.96 34.62
C ASP A 174 4.03 20.66 35.85
N LEU A 175 3.72 21.72 36.61
CA LEU A 175 2.94 21.64 37.84
C LEU A 175 1.55 21.03 37.62
N LYS A 176 0.93 21.27 36.46
CA LYS A 176 -0.44 20.81 36.16
C LYS A 176 -0.48 19.30 35.92
N THR A 177 0.53 18.76 35.25
CA THR A 177 0.65 17.31 35.00
C THR A 177 0.88 16.55 36.30
N ILE A 178 1.69 17.08 37.22
CA ILE A 178 1.89 16.47 38.54
C ILE A 178 0.60 16.53 39.37
N GLN A 179 -0.10 17.66 39.41
CA GLN A 179 -1.39 17.79 40.09
C GLN A 179 -2.42 16.78 39.54
N LYS A 180 -2.50 16.64 38.22
CA LYS A 180 -3.36 15.66 37.57
C LYS A 180 -3.00 14.22 37.95
N TRP A 181 -1.72 13.88 38.09
CA TRP A 181 -1.29 12.54 38.51
C TRP A 181 -1.66 12.23 39.96
N ILE A 182 -1.57 13.24 40.84
CA ILE A 182 -1.99 13.15 42.25
C ILE A 182 -3.51 13.00 42.35
N GLU A 183 -4.29 13.83 41.64
CA GLU A 183 -5.76 13.77 41.60
C GLU A 183 -6.30 12.44 41.06
N GLN A 184 -5.56 11.79 40.17
CA GLN A 184 -5.90 10.49 39.60
C GLN A 184 -5.42 9.31 40.44
N ASN A 185 -4.77 9.54 41.58
CA ASN A 185 -4.27 8.47 42.43
C ASN A 185 -5.32 8.10 43.49
N PRO A 186 -5.91 6.89 43.46
CA PRO A 186 -7.04 6.51 44.33
C PRO A 186 -6.65 6.25 45.81
N GLN A 187 -5.48 6.71 46.26
CA GLN A 187 -4.95 6.53 47.62
C GLN A 187 -4.74 7.86 48.38
N SER A 188 -5.19 9.01 47.85
CA SER A 188 -5.26 10.27 48.63
C SER A 188 -6.63 10.48 49.28
#